data_AF-A0A1D6ICG0-F1
#
_entry.id   AF-A0A1D6ICG0-F1
#
_cell.length_a   1.000
_cell.length_b   1.000
_cell.length_c   1.000
_cell.angle_alpha   90.00
_cell.angle_beta   90.00
_cell.angle_gamma   90.00
#
_symmetry.space_group_name_H-M   'P 1'
#
loop_
_entity.id
_entity.type
_entity.pdbx_description
1 polymer ?
#
loop_
_entity_poly.entity_id
_entity_poly.type
_entity_poly.pdbx_seq_one_letter_code
_entity_poly.pdbx_strand_id
1 'polypeptide(L)'
;MSFMSPFPGMDLSKMDPGTLTLLGAAGCVMLTMHFTVQLVSQHLFYWKNPKEQKAILIIVLMAPLYAISSFVGLLDIQGSKTFFTFLDAVKECYEALVIAKFMALMYSYLNISISKNIVPDEIKGRVLHHSFPVSLFLVPFFFLGRENLFYF
;
A
#
# COMPACT_ATOMS: atom_id res chain seq x y z
N MET A 1 -22.96 19.73 -28.57
CA MET A 1 -22.10 20.17 -27.44
C MET A 1 -20.72 19.59 -27.71
N SER A 2 -19.88 20.32 -28.43
CA SER A 2 -18.60 19.81 -28.93
C SER A 2 -17.54 19.97 -27.84
N PHE A 3 -17.06 18.86 -27.30
CA PHE A 3 -15.97 18.82 -26.34
C PHE A 3 -14.69 19.26 -27.05
N MET A 4 -14.26 20.50 -26.80
CA MET A 4 -13.06 21.10 -27.38
C MET A 4 -11.83 20.34 -26.86
N SER A 5 -11.20 19.54 -27.73
CA SER A 5 -9.99 18.77 -27.39
C SER A 5 -8.77 19.71 -27.26
N PRO A 6 -7.90 19.51 -26.26
CA PRO A 6 -6.74 20.39 -25.99
C PRO A 6 -5.57 20.25 -26.99
N PHE A 7 -5.71 19.41 -28.02
CA PHE A 7 -4.65 19.17 -29.02
C PHE A 7 -5.17 19.49 -30.43
N PRO A 8 -4.53 20.40 -31.17
CA PRO A 8 -4.99 20.82 -32.49
C PRO A 8 -4.71 19.73 -33.53
N GLY A 9 -5.76 19.16 -34.12
CA GLY A 9 -5.66 18.22 -35.24
C GLY A 9 -6.08 16.76 -34.96
N MET A 10 -6.42 16.40 -33.72
CA MET A 10 -6.91 15.05 -33.37
C MET A 10 -8.44 15.06 -33.22
N ASP A 11 -9.15 14.67 -34.28
CA ASP A 11 -10.61 14.57 -34.29
C ASP A 11 -11.06 13.25 -33.62
N LEU A 12 -11.19 13.26 -32.29
CA LEU A 12 -11.50 12.10 -31.44
C LEU A 12 -12.79 11.36 -31.84
N SER A 13 -13.72 12.00 -32.55
CA SER A 13 -14.98 11.40 -32.99
C SER A 13 -14.88 10.47 -34.20
N LYS A 14 -13.76 10.46 -34.93
CA LYS A 14 -13.56 9.60 -36.12
C LYS A 14 -12.63 8.40 -35.89
N MET A 15 -12.07 8.28 -34.69
CA MET A 15 -11.06 7.26 -34.38
C MET A 15 -11.71 5.92 -34.03
N ASP A 16 -11.07 4.82 -34.43
CA ASP A 16 -11.50 3.48 -34.04
C ASP A 16 -11.52 3.36 -32.50
N PRO A 17 -12.61 2.83 -31.90
CA PRO A 17 -12.77 2.77 -30.44
C PRO A 17 -11.70 1.90 -29.76
N GLY A 18 -11.14 0.90 -30.44
CA GLY A 18 -10.01 0.11 -29.95
C GLY A 18 -8.73 0.95 -29.86
N THR A 19 -8.51 1.84 -30.82
CA THR A 19 -7.34 2.72 -30.81
C THR A 19 -7.44 3.79 -29.72
N LEU A 20 -8.64 4.33 -29.48
CA LEU A 20 -8.87 5.32 -28.42
C LEU A 20 -8.67 4.72 -27.01
N THR A 21 -9.16 3.50 -26.80
CA THR A 21 -8.97 2.77 -25.52
C THR A 21 -7.51 2.41 -25.29
N LEU A 22 -6.78 1.98 -26.33
CA LEU A 22 -5.34 1.73 -26.25
C LEU A 22 -4.57 3.01 -25.88
N LEU A 23 -4.87 4.14 -26.54
CA LEU A 23 -4.20 5.42 -26.29
C LEU A 23 -4.47 5.92 -24.86
N GLY A 24 -5.72 5.80 -24.40
CA GLY A 24 -6.11 6.14 -23.04
C GLY A 24 -5.40 5.27 -21.99
N ALA A 25 -5.38 3.95 -22.18
CA ALA A 25 -4.69 3.03 -21.30
C ALA A 25 -3.18 3.30 -21.25
N ALA A 26 -2.55 3.51 -22.41
CA ALA A 26 -1.14 3.86 -22.50
C ALA A 26 -0.82 5.18 -21.77
N GLY A 27 -1.67 6.20 -21.91
CA GLY A 27 -1.54 7.46 -21.17
C GLY A 27 -1.60 7.27 -19.65
N CYS A 28 -2.54 6.46 -19.16
CA CYS A 28 -2.65 6.13 -17.74
C CYS A 28 -1.39 5.40 -17.22
N VAL A 29 -0.89 4.41 -17.96
CA VAL A 29 0.33 3.66 -17.59
C VAL A 29 1.54 4.59 -17.48
N MET A 30 1.71 5.50 -18.46
CA MET A 30 2.79 6.48 -18.47
C MET A 30 2.73 7.40 -17.25
N LEU A 31 1.53 7.87 -16.88
CA LEU A 31 1.34 8.68 -15.67
C LEU A 31 1.69 7.90 -14.40
N THR A 32 1.22 6.66 -14.26
CA THR A 32 1.55 5.81 -13.10
C THR A 32 3.05 5.57 -12.97
N MET A 33 3.74 5.30 -14.09
CA MET A 33 5.20 5.18 -14.11
C MET A 33 5.87 6.47 -13.66
N HIS A 34 5.42 7.62 -14.16
CA HIS A 34 6.01 8.91 -13.83
C HIS A 34 5.92 9.21 -12.32
N PHE A 35 4.74 9.06 -11.72
CA PHE A 35 4.56 9.27 -10.27
C PHE A 35 5.37 8.28 -9.45
N THR A 36 5.46 7.03 -9.88
CA THR A 36 6.27 6.02 -9.18
C THR A 36 7.75 6.40 -9.18
N VAL A 37 8.29 6.83 -10.33
CA VAL A 37 9.70 7.27 -10.42
C VAL A 37 9.97 8.48 -9.53
N GLN A 38 9.06 9.47 -9.50
CA GLN A 38 9.18 10.61 -8.59
C GLN A 38 9.23 10.17 -7.12
N LEU A 39 8.32 9.30 -6.71
CA LEU A 39 8.24 8.81 -5.33
C LEU A 39 9.48 8.00 -4.95
N VAL A 40 9.95 7.11 -5.83
CA VAL A 40 11.17 6.33 -5.65
C VAL A 40 12.40 7.24 -5.53
N SER A 41 12.47 8.28 -6.36
CA SER A 41 13.59 9.25 -6.34
C SER A 41 13.65 10.01 -5.02
N GLN A 42 12.50 10.45 -4.50
CA GLN A 42 12.43 11.11 -3.21
C GLN A 42 12.91 10.18 -2.09
N HIS A 43 12.48 8.91 -2.09
CA HIS A 43 13.00 7.94 -1.14
C HIS A 43 14.51 7.81 -1.29
N LEU A 44 15.02 7.59 -2.51
CA LEU A 44 16.45 7.43 -2.78
C LEU A 44 17.30 8.60 -2.25
N PHE A 45 16.80 9.83 -2.33
CA PHE A 45 17.52 11.02 -1.91
C PHE A 45 17.66 11.13 -0.39
N TYR A 46 16.65 10.71 0.38
CA TYR A 46 16.64 10.77 1.85
C TYR A 46 17.03 9.43 2.49
N TRP A 47 18.08 8.78 1.98
CA TRP A 47 18.48 7.43 2.37
C TRP A 47 19.09 7.34 3.79
N LYS A 48 18.23 7.32 4.81
CA LYS A 48 18.64 7.18 6.23
C LYS A 48 18.72 5.73 6.68
N ASN A 49 17.72 4.90 6.35
CA ASN A 49 17.59 3.51 6.82
C ASN A 49 17.43 2.53 5.64
N PRO A 50 18.50 1.87 5.17
CA PRO A 50 18.45 0.99 3.98
C PRO A 50 17.45 -0.17 4.10
N LYS A 51 17.28 -0.71 5.31
CA LYS A 51 16.42 -1.89 5.55
C LYS A 51 14.93 -1.56 5.36
N GLU A 52 14.47 -0.47 5.97
CA GLU A 52 13.08 -0.02 5.90
C GLU A 52 12.77 0.55 4.52
N GLN A 53 13.68 1.35 3.97
CA GLN A 53 13.47 2.00 2.70
C GLN A 53 13.38 1.02 1.53
N LYS A 54 14.18 -0.07 1.56
CA LYS A 54 14.05 -1.14 0.56
C LYS A 54 12.66 -1.80 0.62
N ALA A 55 12.08 -1.96 1.80
CA ALA A 55 10.73 -2.50 1.94
C ALA A 55 9.67 -1.53 1.40
N ILE A 56 9.81 -0.22 1.64
CA ILE A 56 8.92 0.82 1.09
C ILE A 56 8.99 0.85 -0.43
N LEU A 57 10.20 0.76 -1.02
CA LEU A 57 10.37 0.73 -2.48
C LEU A 57 9.65 -0.47 -3.13
N ILE A 58 9.71 -1.65 -2.49
CA ILE A 58 8.98 -2.83 -2.96
C ILE A 58 7.47 -2.58 -2.93
N ILE A 59 6.94 -1.93 -1.89
CA ILE A 59 5.51 -1.61 -1.81
C ILE A 59 5.10 -0.61 -2.90
N VAL A 60 5.88 0.45 -3.12
CA VAL A 60 5.59 1.47 -4.14
C VAL A 60 5.63 0.89 -5.56
N LEU A 61 6.54 -0.04 -5.83
CA LEU A 61 6.65 -0.74 -7.13
C LEU A 61 5.44 -1.62 -7.47
N MET A 62 4.49 -1.81 -6.54
CA MET A 62 3.21 -2.48 -6.81
C MET A 62 2.37 -1.69 -7.83
N ALA A 63 2.26 -0.37 -7.70
CA ALA A 63 1.45 0.45 -8.61
C ALA A 63 1.82 0.32 -10.10
N PRO A 64 3.10 0.48 -10.53
CA PRO A 64 3.46 0.32 -11.93
C PRO A 64 3.33 -1.13 -12.42
N LEU A 65 3.52 -2.13 -11.55
CA LEU A 65 3.31 -3.54 -11.90
C LEU A 65 1.84 -3.80 -12.28
N TYR A 66 0.90 -3.23 -11.53
CA TYR A 66 -0.53 -3.33 -11.85
C TYR A 66 -0.91 -2.58 -13.12
N ALA A 67 -0.31 -1.42 -13.36
CA ALA A 67 -0.52 -0.67 -14.60
C ALA A 67 -0.06 -1.48 -15.83
N ILE A 68 1.12 -2.09 -15.74
CA ILE A 68 1.66 -2.96 -16.80
C ILE A 68 0.78 -4.20 -16.97
N SER A 69 0.40 -4.88 -15.89
CA SER A 69 -0.48 -6.05 -15.94
C SER A 69 -1.83 -5.74 -16.60
N SER A 70 -2.42 -4.57 -16.27
CA SER A 70 -3.67 -4.11 -16.89
C SER A 70 -3.49 -3.81 -18.38
N PHE A 71 -2.36 -3.22 -18.77
CA PHE A 71 -2.04 -2.96 -20.18
C PHE A 71 -1.80 -4.26 -20.97
N VAL A 72 -1.08 -5.22 -20.38
CA VAL A 72 -0.86 -6.53 -21.00
C VAL A 72 -2.17 -7.31 -21.12
N GLY A 73 -3.07 -7.23 -20.14
CA GLY A 73 -4.41 -7.82 -20.23
C GLY A 73 -5.24 -7.22 -21.38
N LEU A 74 -5.09 -5.91 -21.63
CA LEU A 74 -5.72 -5.24 -22.78
C LEU A 74 -5.15 -5.74 -24.11
N LEU A 75 -3.85 -6.04 -24.17
CA LEU A 75 -3.18 -6.63 -25.34
C LEU A 75 -3.47 -8.13 -25.51
N ASP A 76 -3.71 -8.87 -24.43
CA ASP A 76 -3.94 -10.33 -24.49
C ASP A 76 -5.28 -10.70 -25.13
N ILE A 77 -6.27 -9.79 -25.12
CA ILE A 77 -7.46 -9.85 -25.99
C ILE A 77 -7.05 -10.08 -27.47
N GLN A 78 -5.81 -9.77 -27.85
CA GLN A 78 -5.27 -9.89 -29.20
C GLN A 78 -4.28 -11.06 -29.43
N GLY A 79 -3.86 -11.90 -28.45
CA GLY A 79 -3.11 -13.11 -28.87
C GLY A 79 -2.23 -14.01 -27.98
N SER A 80 -2.16 -14.00 -26.64
CA SER A 80 -1.27 -14.98 -25.94
C SER A 80 -1.63 -15.35 -24.49
N LYS A 81 -2.66 -16.20 -24.36
CA LYS A 81 -3.16 -16.72 -23.06
C LYS A 81 -2.08 -17.28 -22.12
N THR A 82 -1.05 -17.94 -22.66
CA THR A 82 -0.03 -18.63 -21.83
C THR A 82 0.89 -17.64 -21.10
N PHE A 83 1.23 -16.53 -21.74
CA PHE A 83 2.06 -15.49 -21.11
C PHE A 83 1.28 -14.74 -20.03
N PHE A 84 -0.01 -14.49 -20.27
CA PHE A 84 -0.90 -13.87 -19.30
C PHE A 84 -1.02 -14.69 -18.00
N THR A 85 -1.26 -16.00 -18.10
CA THR A 85 -1.35 -16.87 -16.91
C THR A 85 -0.07 -16.88 -16.08
N PHE A 86 1.11 -16.85 -16.73
CA PHE A 86 2.38 -16.77 -16.02
C PHE A 86 2.54 -15.43 -15.28
N LEU A 87 2.22 -14.31 -15.94
CA LEU A 87 2.27 -12.99 -15.33
C LEU A 87 1.32 -12.86 -14.15
N ASP A 88 0.12 -13.44 -14.26
CA ASP A 88 -0.87 -13.42 -13.18
C ASP A 88 -0.36 -14.19 -11.94
N ALA A 89 0.23 -15.37 -12.13
CA ALA A 89 0.85 -16.13 -11.05
C ALA A 89 2.03 -15.39 -10.39
N VAL A 90 2.88 -14.73 -11.19
CA VAL A 90 3.99 -13.91 -10.67
C VAL A 90 3.46 -12.71 -9.88
N LYS A 91 2.40 -12.07 -10.36
CA LYS A 91 1.74 -10.96 -9.68
C LYS A 91 1.17 -11.40 -8.34
N GLU A 92 0.44 -12.52 -8.28
CA GLU A 92 -0.09 -13.07 -7.01
C GLU A 92 1.04 -13.35 -6.01
N CYS A 93 2.16 -13.90 -6.47
CA CYS A 93 3.34 -14.11 -5.63
C CYS A 93 3.94 -12.78 -5.13
N TYR A 94 4.00 -11.76 -5.99
CA TYR A 94 4.47 -10.43 -5.63
C TYR A 94 3.58 -9.77 -4.58
N GLU A 95 2.26 -9.92 -4.66
CA GLU A 95 1.32 -9.40 -3.66
C GLU A 95 1.60 -9.97 -2.27
N ALA A 96 1.83 -11.29 -2.18
CA ALA A 96 2.19 -11.93 -0.92
C ALA A 96 3.50 -11.37 -0.35
N LEU A 97 4.50 -11.13 -1.22
CA LEU A 97 5.76 -10.53 -0.83
C LEU A 97 5.58 -9.08 -0.33
N VAL A 98 4.75 -8.28 -1.00
CA VAL A 98 4.43 -6.90 -0.61
C VAL A 98 3.80 -6.85 0.78
N ILE A 99 2.84 -7.74 1.08
CA ILE A 99 2.21 -7.84 2.40
C ILE A 99 3.25 -8.21 3.47
N ALA A 100 4.15 -9.16 3.17
CA ALA A 100 5.22 -9.53 4.10
C ALA A 100 6.17 -8.34 4.37
N LYS A 101 6.51 -7.54 3.36
CA LYS A 101 7.32 -6.32 3.53
C LYS A 101 6.59 -5.24 4.31
N PHE A 102 5.29 -5.09 4.09
CA PHE A 102 4.45 -4.16 4.83
C PHE A 102 4.38 -4.53 6.32
N MET A 103 4.17 -5.82 6.64
CA MET A 103 4.19 -6.28 8.03
C MET A 103 5.54 -6.06 8.70
N ALA A 104 6.65 -6.37 8.00
CA ALA A 104 7.99 -6.12 8.52
C ALA A 104 8.25 -4.63 8.82
N LEU A 105 7.72 -3.73 7.98
CA LEU A 105 7.77 -2.29 8.25
C LEU A 105 6.98 -1.92 9.50
N MET A 106 5.74 -2.41 9.63
CA MET A 106 4.92 -2.15 10.82
C MET A 106 5.63 -2.62 12.10
N TYR A 107 6.25 -3.80 12.11
CA TYR A 107 7.03 -4.24 13.26
C TYR A 107 8.25 -3.35 13.55
N SER A 108 8.98 -2.90 12.53
CA SER A 108 10.12 -2.00 12.71
C SER A 108 9.69 -0.66 13.30
N TYR A 109 8.64 -0.05 12.72
CA TYR A 109 8.09 1.21 13.20
C TYR A 109 7.45 1.08 14.58
N LEU A 110 6.72 0.00 14.87
CA LEU A 110 6.16 -0.25 16.20
C LEU A 110 7.26 -0.50 17.22
N ASN A 111 8.33 -1.24 16.93
CA ASN A 111 9.43 -1.44 17.87
C ASN A 111 10.19 -0.12 18.13
N ILE A 112 10.41 0.70 17.10
CA ILE A 112 10.92 2.08 17.27
C ILE A 112 9.96 2.93 18.10
N SER A 113 8.64 2.82 17.90
CA SER A 113 7.61 3.62 18.59
C SER A 113 7.41 3.19 20.04
N ILE A 114 7.39 1.88 20.29
CA ILE A 114 7.36 1.23 21.58
C ILE A 114 8.68 1.57 22.30
N SER A 115 9.85 1.43 21.68
CA SER A 115 11.12 1.84 22.30
C SER A 115 11.18 3.35 22.62
N LYS A 116 10.46 4.22 21.89
CA LYS A 116 10.32 5.65 22.22
C LYS A 116 9.24 5.94 23.29
N ASN A 117 8.31 5.01 23.54
CA ASN A 117 7.20 5.15 24.50
C ASN A 117 7.19 4.09 25.62
N ILE A 118 8.23 3.26 25.75
CA ILE A 118 8.49 2.49 26.96
C ILE A 118 9.08 3.47 27.96
N VAL A 119 8.14 4.22 28.55
CA VAL A 119 8.16 4.73 29.91
C VAL A 119 9.27 5.77 30.21
N PRO A 120 8.97 7.09 30.14
CA PRO A 120 9.50 7.93 31.21
C PRO A 120 9.02 7.29 32.52
N ASP A 121 9.93 6.99 33.46
CA ASP A 121 9.67 6.34 34.75
C ASP A 121 8.55 7.01 35.60
N GLU A 122 8.00 8.11 35.12
CA GLU A 122 6.88 8.88 35.67
C GLU A 122 5.47 8.29 35.42
N ILE A 123 5.24 7.42 34.41
CA ILE A 123 3.88 6.90 34.08
C ILE A 123 3.58 5.55 34.77
N LYS A 124 4.46 5.05 35.64
CA LYS A 124 4.18 3.85 36.45
C LYS A 124 3.10 4.07 37.53
N GLY A 125 2.55 5.27 37.68
CA GLY A 125 1.64 5.64 38.78
C GLY A 125 0.33 6.35 38.41
N ARG A 126 -0.05 6.50 37.13
CA ARG A 126 -1.27 7.24 36.76
C ARG A 126 -2.26 6.33 36.04
N VAL A 127 -3.40 6.10 36.71
CA VAL A 127 -4.56 5.35 36.22
C VAL A 127 -5.02 5.96 34.89
N LEU A 128 -4.93 5.20 33.79
CA LEU A 128 -5.36 5.64 32.47
C LEU A 128 -6.89 5.67 32.42
N HIS A 129 -7.47 6.87 32.40
CA HIS A 129 -8.91 7.06 32.27
C HIS A 129 -9.30 6.98 30.78
N HIS A 130 -9.66 5.79 30.32
CA HIS A 130 -10.10 5.58 28.94
C HIS A 130 -11.53 6.09 28.73
N SER A 131 -11.75 6.85 27.64
CA SER A 131 -13.08 7.31 27.22
C SER A 131 -13.91 6.18 26.58
N PHE A 132 -15.23 6.30 26.74
CA PHE A 132 -16.26 5.36 26.26
C PHE A 132 -16.16 5.11 24.73
N PRO A 133 -16.35 3.87 24.20
CA PRO A 133 -16.95 2.68 24.81
C PRO A 133 -15.96 1.54 25.16
N VAL A 134 -14.64 1.79 25.09
CA VAL A 134 -13.61 0.75 25.32
C VAL A 134 -13.65 0.18 26.75
N SER A 135 -14.13 0.97 27.71
CA SER A 135 -14.32 0.55 29.11
C SER A 135 -15.29 -0.64 29.27
N LEU A 136 -16.28 -0.80 28.39
CA LEU A 136 -17.33 -1.82 28.57
C LEU A 136 -16.84 -3.25 28.27
N PHE A 137 -15.85 -3.41 27.39
CA PHE A 137 -15.44 -4.72 26.89
C PHE A 137 -14.20 -5.31 27.61
N LEU A 138 -13.43 -4.50 28.35
CA LEU A 138 -12.20 -4.96 29.00
C LEU A 138 -12.35 -5.45 30.45
N VAL A 139 -13.51 -5.24 31.10
CA VAL A 139 -13.69 -5.54 32.54
C VAL A 139 -13.80 -7.04 32.91
N PRO A 140 -14.27 -8.00 32.09
CA PRO A 140 -14.53 -9.34 32.63
C PRO A 140 -13.27 -10.14 32.98
N PHE A 141 -12.12 -9.84 32.35
CA PHE A 141 -10.94 -10.70 32.50
C PHE A 141 -10.11 -10.41 33.76
N PHE A 142 -10.14 -9.19 34.30
CA PHE A 142 -9.24 -8.79 35.39
C PHE A 142 -9.84 -8.99 36.79
N PHE A 143 -11.15 -9.23 36.92
CA PHE A 143 -11.80 -9.36 38.23
C PHE A 143 -11.72 -10.78 38.82
N LEU A 144 -11.43 -11.80 38.02
CA LEU A 144 -11.35 -13.21 38.46
C LEU A 144 -9.99 -13.61 39.06
N GLY A 145 -9.09 -12.64 39.31
CA GLY A 145 -7.78 -12.89 39.94
C GLY A 145 -7.61 -12.27 41.32
N ARG A 146 -8.61 -11.53 41.83
CA ARG A 146 -8.45 -10.64 43.00
C ARG A 146 -9.23 -11.05 44.25
N GLU A 147 -9.75 -12.28 44.33
CA GLU A 147 -10.46 -12.76 45.53
C GLU A 147 -9.61 -13.64 46.46
N ASN A 148 -8.33 -13.92 46.15
CA ASN A 148 -7.50 -14.85 46.94
C ASN A 148 -6.36 -14.21 47.74
N LEU A 149 -6.39 -12.89 48.03
CA LEU A 149 -5.24 -12.21 48.65
C LEU A 149 -5.54 -11.25 49.81
N PHE A 150 -6.69 -11.40 50.48
CA PHE A 150 -6.98 -10.69 51.73
C PHE A 150 -7.47 -11.66 52.82
N TYR A 151 -6.54 -12.47 53.33
CA TYR A 151 -6.57 -13.02 54.68
C TYR A 151 -5.22 -12.75 55.35
N PHE A 152 -5.05 -11.54 55.88
CA PHE A 152 -4.34 -11.22 57.11
C PHE A 152 -4.69 -9.80 57.55
#